data_AF-I4CB98-F1
#
_entry.id   AF-I4CB98-F1
#
_cell.length_a   1.000
_cell.length_b   1.000
_cell.length_c   1.000
_cell.angle_alpha   90.00
_cell.angle_beta   90.00
_cell.angle_gamma   90.00
#
_symmetry.space_group_name_H-M   'P 1'
#
loop_
_entity.id
_entity.type
_entity.pdbx_description
1 polymer ?
#
loop_
_entity_poly.entity_id
_entity_poly.type
_entity_poly.pdbx_seq_one_letter_code
_entity_poly.pdbx_strand_id
1 'polypeptide(L)'
;MSGIQWPRVKQILDGAMERWKTEHGRDAKMRGAHEGRISWNTKEDLATSSPYDKVLIDPDKVGNGRSAETNLIRILRGPIGGYRRMPSGGPYLTREEIEEIATWIDAGMPD
;
A
#
# COMPACT_ATOMS: atom_id res chain seq x y z
N MET A 1 4.62 24.27 -5.25
CA MET A 1 5.35 23.04 -4.87
C MET A 1 4.56 21.87 -5.41
N SER A 2 5.16 21.02 -6.25
CA SER A 2 4.54 19.80 -6.73
C SER A 2 4.54 18.77 -5.59
N GLY A 3 3.36 18.40 -5.09
CA GLY A 3 3.21 17.36 -4.07
C GLY A 3 3.52 15.96 -4.62
N ILE A 4 3.54 14.95 -3.74
CA ILE A 4 3.68 13.54 -4.14
C ILE A 4 2.49 13.16 -5.03
N GLN A 5 2.74 12.43 -6.11
CA GLN A 5 1.75 12.03 -7.12
C GLN A 5 1.68 10.49 -7.24
N TRP A 6 0.63 9.97 -7.89
CA TRP A 6 0.41 8.53 -8.06
C TRP A 6 1.65 7.77 -8.60
N PRO A 7 2.39 8.25 -9.62
CA PRO A 7 3.56 7.54 -10.13
C PRO A 7 4.62 7.25 -9.06
N ARG A 8 4.80 8.14 -8.10
CA ARG A 8 5.75 7.95 -7.00
C ARG A 8 5.25 6.89 -6.02
N VAL A 9 3.98 6.93 -5.65
CA VAL A 9 3.37 5.92 -4.77
C VAL A 9 3.44 4.54 -5.41
N LYS A 10 3.12 4.45 -6.71
CA LYS A 10 3.25 3.20 -7.48
C LYS A 10 4.69 2.67 -7.46
N GLN A 11 5.68 3.54 -7.70
CA GLN A 11 7.10 3.16 -7.66
C GLN A 11 7.50 2.55 -6.31
N ILE A 12 7.04 3.13 -5.19
CA ILE A 12 7.34 2.62 -3.85
C ILE A 12 6.71 1.24 -3.64
N LEU A 13 5.42 1.09 -3.97
CA LEU A 13 4.69 -0.15 -3.78
C LEU A 13 5.25 -1.28 -4.66
N ASP A 14 5.54 -1.00 -5.93
CA ASP A 14 6.16 -1.96 -6.85
C ASP A 14 7.58 -2.33 -6.38
N GLY A 15 8.37 -1.35 -5.96
CA GLY A 15 9.72 -1.57 -5.42
C GLY A 15 9.72 -2.50 -4.21
N ALA A 16 8.72 -2.38 -3.33
CA ALA A 16 8.56 -3.30 -2.21
C ALA A 16 8.27 -4.74 -2.66
N MET A 17 7.45 -4.91 -3.69
CA MET A 17 7.12 -6.23 -4.25
C MET A 17 8.31 -6.86 -4.97
N GLU A 18 9.12 -6.07 -5.67
CA GLU A 18 10.36 -6.55 -6.31
C GLU A 18 11.41 -6.97 -5.28
N ARG A 19 11.56 -6.22 -4.19
CA ARG A 19 12.43 -6.62 -3.05
C ARG A 19 11.96 -7.95 -2.44
N TRP A 20 10.65 -8.07 -2.22
CA TRP A 20 10.04 -9.31 -1.72
C TRP A 20 10.31 -10.50 -2.65
N LYS A 21 10.11 -10.30 -3.95
CA LYS A 21 10.32 -11.32 -4.99
C LYS A 21 11.77 -11.77 -5.07
N THR A 22 12.70 -10.83 -4.96
CA THR A 22 14.14 -11.11 -4.98
C THR A 22 14.54 -11.99 -3.79
N GLU A 23 14.03 -11.71 -2.59
CA GLU A 23 14.31 -12.51 -1.41
C GLU A 23 13.71 -13.92 -1.48
N HIS A 24 12.49 -14.04 -2.03
CA HIS A 24 11.76 -15.31 -2.03
C HIS A 24 11.96 -16.17 -3.28
N GLY A 25 12.60 -15.64 -4.33
CA GLY A 25 12.85 -16.33 -5.59
C GLY A 25 11.58 -16.73 -6.36
N ARG A 26 10.45 -16.09 -6.07
CA ARG A 26 9.14 -16.39 -6.69
C ARG A 26 8.19 -15.20 -6.60
N ASP A 27 7.10 -15.26 -7.33
CA ASP A 27 6.00 -14.31 -7.19
C ASP A 27 5.18 -14.55 -5.90
N ALA A 28 4.62 -13.46 -5.38
CA ALA A 28 3.75 -13.51 -4.20
C ALA A 28 2.47 -14.28 -4.55
N LYS A 29 2.25 -15.41 -3.87
CA LYS A 29 1.05 -16.23 -4.03
C LYS A 29 -0.08 -15.58 -3.24
N MET A 30 -0.84 -14.69 -3.86
CA MET A 30 -2.00 -14.02 -3.26
C MET A 30 -3.30 -14.71 -3.70
N ARG A 31 -3.49 -16.00 -3.39
CA ARG A 31 -4.82 -16.64 -3.59
C ARG A 31 -5.78 -16.08 -2.54
N GLY A 32 -6.58 -15.10 -2.92
CA GLY A 32 -7.70 -14.56 -2.11
C GLY A 32 -7.49 -13.19 -1.47
N ALA A 33 -6.27 -12.64 -1.43
CA ALA A 33 -6.02 -11.33 -0.81
C ALA A 33 -6.26 -10.16 -1.77
N HIS A 34 -5.83 -10.22 -3.03
CA HIS A 34 -5.99 -9.10 -3.97
C HIS A 34 -6.55 -9.56 -5.32
N GLU A 35 -7.52 -10.49 -5.32
CA GLU A 35 -8.04 -11.09 -6.56
C GLU A 35 -6.94 -11.70 -7.46
N GLY A 36 -5.81 -12.11 -6.87
CA GLY A 36 -4.64 -12.62 -7.61
C GLY A 36 -3.68 -11.55 -8.16
N ARG A 37 -3.92 -10.26 -7.91
CA ARG A 37 -3.01 -9.17 -8.29
C ARG A 37 -1.85 -9.04 -7.28
N ILE A 38 -0.67 -8.71 -7.80
CA ILE A 38 0.57 -8.54 -7.03
C ILE A 38 0.92 -7.05 -6.90
N SER A 39 0.29 -6.20 -7.72
CA SER A 39 0.49 -4.75 -7.78
C SER A 39 -0.82 -4.05 -8.17
N TRP A 40 -0.82 -2.71 -8.05
CA TRP A 40 -1.90 -1.84 -8.51
C TRP A 40 -1.40 -1.04 -9.71
N ASN A 41 -2.08 -1.15 -10.86
CA ASN A 41 -1.64 -0.46 -12.08
C ASN A 41 -2.07 1.00 -12.07
N THR A 42 -3.24 1.27 -11.51
CA THR A 42 -3.85 2.60 -11.40
C THR A 42 -4.11 2.97 -9.95
N LYS A 43 -4.26 4.27 -9.69
CA LYS A 43 -4.72 4.79 -8.39
C LYS A 43 -6.08 4.19 -8.01
N GLU A 44 -6.98 4.06 -8.97
CA GLU A 44 -8.32 3.47 -8.81
C GLU A 44 -8.22 2.01 -8.32
N ASP A 45 -7.30 1.22 -8.90
CA ASP A 45 -7.07 -0.16 -8.46
C ASP A 45 -6.68 -0.22 -6.97
N LEU A 46 -5.84 0.71 -6.51
CA LEU A 46 -5.44 0.79 -5.10
C LEU A 46 -6.60 1.27 -4.21
N ALA A 47 -7.31 2.32 -4.64
CA ALA A 47 -8.41 2.92 -3.90
C ALA A 47 -9.55 1.94 -3.64
N THR A 48 -9.83 1.06 -4.61
CA THR A 48 -10.92 0.07 -4.54
C THR A 48 -10.48 -1.28 -3.97
N SER A 49 -9.19 -1.46 -3.66
CA SER A 49 -8.65 -2.72 -3.17
C SER A 49 -9.14 -3.03 -1.75
N SER A 50 -9.71 -4.22 -1.57
CA SER A 50 -10.31 -4.66 -0.30
C SER A 50 -9.86 -6.07 0.13
N PRO A 51 -8.55 -6.32 0.30
CA PRO A 51 -8.05 -7.59 0.77
C PRO A 51 -8.67 -8.00 2.08
N TYR A 52 -9.17 -9.24 2.13
CA TYR A 52 -9.82 -9.81 3.30
C TYR A 52 -10.97 -8.96 3.86
N ASP A 53 -11.80 -8.43 2.96
CA ASP A 53 -12.95 -7.57 3.26
C ASP A 53 -12.58 -6.27 3.99
N LYS A 54 -11.32 -5.81 3.83
CA LYS A 54 -10.83 -4.54 4.38
C LYS A 54 -10.37 -3.63 3.28
N VAL A 55 -11.14 -2.57 3.02
CA VAL A 55 -10.75 -1.47 2.13
C VAL A 55 -9.40 -0.91 2.57
N LEU A 56 -8.41 -0.91 1.68
CA LEU A 56 -7.05 -0.45 1.99
C LEU A 56 -7.01 1.04 2.30
N ILE A 57 -7.66 1.84 1.45
CA ILE A 57 -7.77 3.28 1.58
C ILE A 57 -9.25 3.60 1.79
N ASP A 58 -9.61 3.84 3.04
CA ASP A 58 -10.96 4.30 3.38
C ASP A 58 -11.16 5.74 2.87
N PRO A 59 -12.16 6.01 2.00
CA PRO A 59 -12.38 7.33 1.42
C PRO A 59 -12.62 8.41 2.48
N ASP A 60 -13.17 8.07 3.65
CA ASP A 60 -13.39 9.03 4.75
C ASP A 60 -12.09 9.46 5.44
N LYS A 61 -10.94 8.92 5.03
CA LYS A 61 -9.60 9.25 5.57
C LYS A 61 -8.68 9.91 4.54
N VAL A 62 -9.19 10.21 3.35
CA VAL A 62 -8.45 10.85 2.27
C VAL A 62 -8.55 12.37 2.40
N GLY A 63 -7.45 13.09 2.20
CA GLY A 63 -7.48 14.55 2.14
C GLY A 63 -7.70 15.28 3.48
N ASN A 64 -7.64 14.58 4.61
CA ASN A 64 -8.05 15.12 5.91
C ASN A 64 -7.07 14.83 7.07
N GLY A 65 -5.84 14.46 6.78
CA GLY A 65 -4.79 14.22 7.79
C GLY A 65 -4.93 12.89 8.54
N ARG A 66 -5.79 11.98 8.08
CA ARG A 66 -6.07 10.68 8.72
C ARG A 66 -5.47 9.50 7.97
N SER A 67 -4.52 9.72 7.06
CA SER A 67 -3.83 8.66 6.31
C SER A 67 -3.31 7.52 7.20
N ALA A 68 -2.79 7.85 8.39
CA ALA A 68 -2.26 6.89 9.36
C ALA A 68 -3.29 5.87 9.85
N GLU A 69 -4.57 6.17 9.75
CA GLU A 69 -5.67 5.27 10.15
C GLU A 69 -6.12 4.34 9.02
N THR A 70 -5.67 4.56 7.77
CA THR A 70 -5.99 3.68 6.64
C THR A 70 -5.40 2.29 6.83
N ASN A 71 -6.09 1.26 6.34
CA ASN A 71 -5.60 -0.12 6.49
C ASN A 71 -4.27 -0.31 5.74
N LEU A 72 -4.07 0.38 4.62
CA LEU A 72 -2.80 0.40 3.88
C LEU A 72 -1.63 0.83 4.77
N ILE A 73 -1.70 2.04 5.36
CA ILE A 73 -0.59 2.54 6.18
C ILE A 73 -0.39 1.65 7.40
N ARG A 74 -1.46 1.20 8.04
CA ARG A 74 -1.37 0.33 9.22
C ARG A 74 -0.71 -1.01 8.90
N ILE A 75 -1.09 -1.67 7.80
CA ILE A 75 -0.54 -2.98 7.41
C ILE A 75 0.90 -2.89 6.87
N LEU A 76 1.30 -1.74 6.31
CA LEU A 76 2.68 -1.48 5.90
C LEU A 76 3.61 -1.23 7.10
N ARG A 77 3.08 -0.71 8.22
CA ARG A 77 3.82 -0.48 9.47
C ARG A 77 3.93 -1.74 10.33
N GLY A 78 2.94 -2.61 10.30
CA GLY A 78 2.92 -3.82 11.14
C GLY A 78 1.73 -4.73 10.87
N PRO A 79 1.58 -5.84 11.62
CA PRO A 79 0.42 -6.70 11.51
C PRO A 79 -0.85 -5.99 12.00
N ILE A 80 -1.99 -6.24 11.35
CA ILE A 80 -3.31 -5.72 11.74
C ILE A 80 -4.36 -6.82 11.65
N GLY A 81 -5.27 -6.90 12.62
CA GLY A 81 -6.46 -7.78 12.54
C GLY A 81 -6.17 -9.25 12.21
N GLY A 82 -5.04 -9.80 12.68
CA GLY A 82 -4.60 -11.17 12.37
C GLY A 82 -3.82 -11.33 11.06
N TYR A 83 -3.74 -10.29 10.23
CA TYR A 83 -2.95 -10.28 9.01
C TYR A 83 -1.50 -9.87 9.29
N ARG A 84 -0.56 -10.53 8.62
CA ARG A 84 0.86 -10.17 8.67
C ARG A 84 1.08 -8.80 8.00
N ARG A 85 2.14 -8.13 8.42
CA ARG A 85 2.65 -6.93 7.76
C ARG A 85 2.81 -7.19 6.25
N MET A 86 2.44 -6.21 5.43
CA MET A 86 2.64 -6.25 3.98
C MET A 86 3.96 -5.57 3.57
N PRO A 87 4.63 -6.06 2.51
CA PRO A 87 4.51 -7.41 1.96
C PRO A 87 4.83 -8.50 3.01
N SER A 88 4.25 -9.70 2.85
CA SER A 88 4.30 -10.76 3.86
C SER A 88 5.75 -11.13 4.23
N GLY A 89 6.10 -11.02 5.52
CA GLY A 89 7.46 -11.31 5.99
C GLY A 89 8.39 -10.09 6.00
N GLY A 90 7.87 -8.89 5.71
CA GLY A 90 8.65 -7.64 5.71
C GLY A 90 9.21 -7.22 7.07
N PRO A 91 9.87 -6.05 7.15
CA PRO A 91 9.75 -4.87 6.26
C PRO A 91 10.31 -5.01 4.85
N TYR A 92 9.58 -4.51 3.86
CA TYR A 92 10.10 -4.19 2.51
C TYR A 92 9.96 -2.73 2.13
N LEU A 93 9.40 -1.89 3.02
CA LEU A 93 9.37 -0.43 2.85
C LEU A 93 10.09 0.21 4.04
N THR A 94 10.81 1.31 3.77
CA THR A 94 11.37 2.16 4.81
C THR A 94 10.28 3.00 5.48
N ARG A 95 10.62 3.65 6.60
CA ARG A 95 9.70 4.54 7.28
C ARG A 95 9.34 5.74 6.39
N GLU A 96 10.32 6.28 5.69
CA GLU A 96 10.21 7.43 4.79
C GLU A 96 9.31 7.09 3.60
N GLU A 97 9.49 5.92 2.98
CA GLU A 97 8.61 5.43 1.91
C GLU A 97 7.15 5.32 2.38
N ILE A 98 6.90 4.85 3.60
CA ILE A 98 5.55 4.79 4.18
C ILE A 98 5.00 6.20 4.45
N GLU A 99 5.82 7.13 4.92
CA GLU A 99 5.45 8.54 5.15
C GLU A 99 5.13 9.27 3.84
N GLU A 100 5.81 8.93 2.73
CA GLU A 100 5.48 9.45 1.40
C GLU A 100 4.09 8.99 0.94
N ILE A 101 3.75 7.71 1.12
CA ILE A 101 2.41 7.19 0.80
C ILE A 101 1.35 7.87 1.68
N ALA A 102 1.63 8.02 2.98
CA ALA A 102 0.72 8.69 3.91
C ALA A 102 0.45 10.15 3.50
N THR A 103 1.52 10.88 3.17
CA THR A 103 1.45 12.27 2.70
C THR A 103 0.63 12.38 1.41
N TRP A 104 0.76 11.43 0.48
CA TRP A 104 -0.05 11.38 -0.73
C TRP A 104 -1.54 11.15 -0.45
N ILE A 105 -1.89 10.27 0.49
CA ILE A 105 -3.28 10.05 0.94
C ILE A 105 -3.84 11.33 1.57
N ASP A 106 -3.07 11.96 2.45
CA ASP A 106 -3.47 13.21 3.12
C ASP A 106 -3.59 14.40 2.15
N ALA A 107 -2.89 14.35 1.02
CA ALA A 107 -3.00 15.32 -0.06
C ALA A 107 -4.21 15.10 -1.00
N GLY A 108 -5.05 14.08 -0.74
CA GLY A 108 -6.21 13.78 -1.58
C GLY A 108 -5.92 12.86 -2.75
N MET A 109 -4.81 12.11 -2.71
CA MET A 109 -4.42 11.14 -3.72
C MET A 109 -4.31 11.72 -5.16
N PRO A 110 -3.50 12.76 -5.39
CA PRO A 110 -3.36 13.36 -6.72
C PRO A 110 -2.59 12.45 -7.71
N ASP A 111 -2.81 12.67 -9.02
CA ASP A 111 -2.24 11.88 -10.13
C ASP A 111 -0.89 12.39 -10.66
#